data_AF-A0A7S0RIP1-F1
#
_entry.id   AF-A0A7S0RIP1-F1
#
_cell.length_a   1.000
_cell.length_b   1.000
_cell.length_c   1.000
_cell.angle_alpha   90.00
_cell.angle_beta   90.00
_cell.angle_gamma   90.00
#
_symmetry.space_group_name_H-M   'P 1'
#
loop_
_entity.id
_entity.type
_entity.pdbx_description
1 polymer ?
#
loop_
_entity_poly.entity_id
_entity_poly.type
_entity_poly.pdbx_seq_one_letter_code
_entity_poly.pdbx_strand_id
1 'polypeptide(L)'
;MGKGGGGGLAFLNKKSWHTGGFKQIEEVWKREAQAENEKKKIEELTKQIDEERKQEEMMGVASSAGIVQRTERLEFMYRGVMATKQPEVVQTGDDTMNQPFQMKEDDKKLKKMETKQAPGALFLDDTPKSMNEQWARLNNDPMLMIKQMEMERLKHVKNNPVKMAQIKKEVEELRAKKKAKKEAKKEAKKAKKEAKKAKKEAKK
;
A
#
# COMPACT_ATOMS: atom_id res chain seq x y z
N MET A 1 19.83 14.96 -62.25
CA MET A 1 20.78 14.57 -61.18
C MET A 1 21.20 15.81 -60.40
N GLY A 2 20.63 16.02 -59.22
CA GLY A 2 21.00 17.14 -58.33
C GLY A 2 21.48 16.59 -56.99
N LYS A 3 22.69 16.01 -56.96
CA LYS A 3 23.39 15.70 -55.70
C LYS A 3 24.06 17.00 -55.24
N GLY A 4 23.40 17.73 -54.35
CA GLY A 4 24.00 18.92 -53.74
C GLY A 4 23.32 19.21 -52.41
N GLY A 5 24.09 19.21 -51.32
CA GLY A 5 23.71 19.94 -50.10
C GLY A 5 23.43 19.16 -48.82
N GLY A 6 23.85 17.91 -48.67
CA GLY A 6 23.69 17.17 -47.40
C GLY A 6 24.59 17.61 -46.23
N GLY A 7 25.42 18.65 -46.40
CA GLY A 7 26.49 18.99 -45.45
C GLY A 7 26.36 20.33 -44.70
N GLY A 8 25.42 21.21 -45.10
CA GLY A 8 25.38 22.60 -44.58
C GLY A 8 24.90 22.72 -43.13
N LEU A 9 24.03 21.81 -42.68
CA LEU A 9 23.37 21.87 -41.36
C LEU A 9 23.81 20.74 -40.41
N ALA A 10 24.70 19.84 -40.85
CA ALA A 10 25.14 18.69 -40.06
C ALA A 10 25.88 19.10 -38.76
N PHE A 11 26.46 20.30 -38.72
CA PHE A 11 27.09 20.85 -37.52
C PHE A 11 26.08 21.11 -36.39
N LEU A 12 24.78 21.28 -36.69
CA LEU A 12 23.74 21.48 -35.69
C LEU A 12 23.52 20.24 -34.82
N ASN A 13 23.69 19.04 -35.38
CA ASN A 13 23.59 17.79 -34.61
C ASN A 13 24.70 17.63 -33.56
N LYS A 14 25.79 18.41 -33.67
CA LYS A 14 26.85 18.48 -32.65
C LYS A 14 26.48 19.42 -31.49
N LYS A 15 25.39 20.19 -31.60
CA LYS A 15 24.95 21.15 -30.57
C LYS A 15 23.94 20.49 -29.63
N SER A 16 24.13 20.69 -28.31
CA SER A 16 23.30 20.09 -27.26
C SER A 16 21.86 20.61 -27.16
N TRP A 17 21.52 21.67 -27.89
CA TRP A 17 20.17 22.25 -27.91
C TRP A 17 19.39 21.89 -29.17
N HIS A 18 20.02 21.24 -30.16
CA HIS A 18 19.35 20.92 -31.42
C HIS A 18 18.37 19.76 -31.25
N THR A 19 17.12 19.95 -31.65
CA THR A 19 16.01 19.01 -31.44
C THR A 19 16.15 17.71 -32.24
N GLY A 20 16.86 17.74 -33.37
CA GLY A 20 17.13 16.55 -34.20
C GLY A 20 18.29 15.67 -33.70
N GLY A 21 18.95 16.03 -32.59
CA GLY A 21 20.00 15.20 -32.01
C GLY A 21 19.42 13.96 -31.31
N PHE A 22 20.12 12.82 -31.38
CA PHE A 22 19.66 11.55 -30.80
C PHE A 22 19.30 11.66 -29.31
N LYS A 23 20.06 12.43 -28.53
CA LYS A 23 19.81 12.62 -27.09
C LYS A 23 18.51 13.37 -26.83
N GLN A 24 18.21 14.39 -27.63
CA GLN A 24 17.00 15.20 -27.50
C GLN A 24 15.78 14.39 -27.93
N ILE A 25 15.89 13.63 -29.03
CA ILE A 25 14.85 12.71 -29.48
C ILE A 25 14.54 11.66 -28.41
N GLU A 26 15.58 11.08 -27.79
CA GLU A 26 15.42 10.11 -26.70
C GLU A 26 14.76 10.74 -25.46
N GLU A 27 15.12 11.98 -25.12
CA GLU A 27 14.52 12.70 -23.98
C GLU A 27 13.05 13.06 -24.23
N VAL A 28 12.73 13.50 -25.45
CA VAL A 28 11.34 13.74 -25.89
C VAL A 28 10.54 12.44 -25.79
N TRP A 29 11.06 11.34 -26.33
CA TRP A 29 10.40 10.04 -26.26
C TRP A 29 10.15 9.58 -24.81
N LYS A 30 11.12 9.75 -23.91
CA LYS A 30 10.95 9.44 -22.48
C LYS A 30 9.87 10.31 -21.83
N ARG A 31 9.82 11.61 -22.15
CA ARG A 31 8.78 12.51 -21.64
C ARG A 31 7.41 12.19 -22.20
N GLU A 32 7.31 11.88 -23.48
CA GLU A 32 6.06 11.47 -24.12
C GLU A 32 5.55 10.16 -23.52
N ALA A 33 6.42 9.17 -23.30
CA ALA A 33 6.06 7.92 -22.65
C ALA A 33 5.59 8.13 -21.20
N GLN A 34 6.26 9.00 -20.45
CA GLN A 34 5.84 9.35 -19.09
C GLN A 34 4.48 10.07 -19.11
N ALA A 35 4.31 11.05 -20.00
CA ALA A 35 3.06 11.80 -20.14
C ALA A 35 1.89 10.88 -20.56
N GLU A 36 2.12 9.90 -21.43
CA GLU A 36 1.11 8.92 -21.81
C GLU A 36 0.69 8.05 -20.61
N ASN A 37 1.64 7.62 -19.77
CA ASN A 37 1.36 6.86 -18.57
C ASN A 37 0.57 7.69 -17.53
N GLU A 38 0.96 8.95 -17.32
CA GLU A 38 0.24 9.88 -16.46
C GLU A 38 -1.19 10.12 -16.97
N LYS A 39 -1.35 10.30 -18.28
CA LYS A 39 -2.66 10.46 -18.91
C LYS A 39 -3.55 9.25 -18.70
N LYS A 40 -3.04 8.03 -18.91
CA LYS A 40 -3.77 6.77 -18.64
C LYS A 40 -4.22 6.67 -17.18
N LYS A 41 -3.36 7.04 -16.24
CA LYS A 41 -3.69 7.05 -14.80
C LYS A 41 -4.77 8.08 -14.47
N ILE A 42 -4.72 9.26 -15.08
CA ILE A 42 -5.75 10.29 -14.91
C ILE A 42 -7.08 9.79 -15.48
N GLU A 43 -7.08 9.21 -16.68
CA GLU A 43 -8.29 8.64 -17.32
C GLU A 43 -8.92 7.55 -16.46
N GLU A 44 -8.12 6.67 -15.86
CA GLU A 44 -8.61 5.65 -14.92
C GLU A 44 -9.26 6.28 -13.69
N LEU A 45 -8.63 7.29 -13.08
CA LEU A 45 -9.19 7.99 -11.91
C LEU A 45 -10.46 8.78 -12.27
N THR A 46 -10.49 9.43 -13.42
CA THR A 46 -11.69 10.13 -13.92
C THR A 46 -12.82 9.13 -14.11
N LYS A 47 -12.56 7.95 -14.67
CA LYS A 47 -13.55 6.89 -14.82
C LYS A 47 -14.08 6.41 -13.47
N GLN A 48 -13.22 6.22 -12.47
CA GLN A 48 -13.66 5.85 -11.12
C GLN A 48 -14.58 6.91 -10.49
N ILE A 49 -14.23 8.20 -10.63
CA ILE A 49 -15.07 9.32 -10.13
C ILE A 49 -16.43 9.33 -10.83
N ASP A 50 -16.47 9.11 -12.14
CA ASP A 50 -17.72 9.08 -12.90
C ASP A 50 -18.59 7.87 -12.54
N GLU A 51 -17.98 6.71 -12.28
CA GLU A 51 -18.68 5.52 -11.78
C GLU A 51 -19.27 5.76 -10.39
N GLU A 52 -18.51 6.39 -9.49
CA GLU A 52 -18.97 6.76 -8.14
C GLU A 52 -20.13 7.76 -8.20
N ARG A 53 -20.05 8.79 -9.06
CA ARG A 53 -21.15 9.74 -9.27
C ARG A 53 -22.42 9.04 -9.78
N LYS A 54 -22.31 8.14 -10.76
CA LYS A 54 -23.46 7.39 -11.28
C LYS A 54 -24.11 6.53 -10.20
N GLN A 55 -23.30 5.90 -9.33
CA GLN A 55 -23.82 5.14 -8.19
C GLN A 55 -24.52 6.05 -7.19
N GLU A 56 -23.93 7.20 -6.86
CA GLU A 56 -24.54 8.16 -5.93
C GLU A 56 -25.86 8.73 -6.48
N GLU A 57 -25.93 9.05 -7.77
CA GLU A 57 -27.14 9.48 -8.45
C GLU A 57 -28.23 8.41 -8.38
N MET A 58 -27.89 7.15 -8.69
CA MET A 58 -28.83 6.01 -8.60
C MET A 58 -29.36 5.83 -7.17
N MET A 59 -28.47 5.89 -6.17
CA MET A 59 -28.88 5.81 -4.76
C MET A 59 -29.71 7.02 -4.34
N GLY A 60 -29.39 8.21 -4.84
CA GLY A 60 -30.17 9.43 -4.62
C GLY A 60 -31.59 9.31 -5.16
N VAL A 61 -31.75 8.80 -6.38
CA VAL A 61 -33.07 8.53 -6.99
C VAL A 61 -33.83 7.48 -6.17
N ALA A 62 -33.22 6.35 -5.84
CA ALA A 62 -33.85 5.30 -5.03
C ALA A 62 -34.27 5.80 -3.64
N SER A 63 -33.48 6.69 -3.03
CA SER A 63 -33.81 7.30 -1.75
C SER A 63 -34.93 8.32 -1.86
N SER A 64 -34.94 9.15 -2.91
CA SER A 64 -36.05 10.09 -3.17
C SER A 64 -37.38 9.38 -3.44
N ALA A 65 -37.32 8.18 -4.03
CA ALA A 65 -38.47 7.30 -4.21
C ALA A 65 -38.89 6.56 -2.93
N GLY A 66 -38.15 6.72 -1.82
CA GLY A 66 -38.42 6.08 -0.53
C GLY A 66 -38.06 4.60 -0.45
N ILE A 67 -37.40 4.03 -1.48
CA ILE A 67 -37.04 2.61 -1.55
C ILE A 67 -35.82 2.33 -0.67
N VAL A 68 -34.88 3.28 -0.56
CA VAL A 68 -33.65 3.14 0.23
C VAL A 68 -33.50 4.31 1.21
N GLN A 69 -33.40 4.02 2.50
CA GLN A 69 -33.14 5.05 3.51
C GLN A 69 -31.67 5.49 3.44
N ARG A 70 -31.41 6.76 3.14
CA ARG A 70 -30.04 7.32 3.23
C ARG A 70 -29.64 7.39 4.69
N THR A 71 -28.52 6.77 5.05
CA THR A 71 -27.91 7.01 6.36
C THR A 71 -27.11 8.31 6.31
N GLU A 72 -27.18 9.17 7.33
CA GLU A 72 -26.39 10.42 7.43
C GLU A 72 -24.88 10.17 7.66
N ARG A 73 -24.45 8.92 7.59
CA ARG A 73 -23.09 8.50 7.86
C ARG A 73 -22.21 8.85 6.66
N LEU A 74 -21.06 9.45 6.93
CA LEU A 74 -20.06 9.76 5.91
C LEU A 74 -19.43 8.48 5.37
N GLU A 75 -19.98 7.95 4.27
CA GLU A 75 -19.53 6.72 3.59
C GLU A 75 -18.01 6.71 3.33
N PHE A 76 -17.42 7.85 2.97
CA PHE A 76 -15.97 7.96 2.72
C PHE A 76 -15.11 7.55 3.94
N MET A 77 -15.59 7.82 5.16
CA MET A 77 -14.88 7.51 6.40
C MET A 77 -14.90 6.00 6.71
N TYR A 78 -15.90 5.28 6.21
CA TYR A 78 -16.09 3.86 6.49
C TYR A 78 -15.64 2.94 5.36
N ARG A 79 -15.57 3.45 4.13
CA ARG A 79 -15.03 2.73 2.97
C ARG A 79 -13.54 2.38 3.10
N GLY A 80 -12.74 3.22 3.76
CA GLY A 80 -11.26 3.07 3.82
C GLY A 80 -10.68 2.17 4.91
N VAL A 81 -11.43 1.87 5.98
CA VAL A 81 -10.94 1.05 7.12
C VAL A 81 -11.89 -0.11 7.47
N MET A 82 -13.20 0.01 7.18
CA MET A 82 -14.19 -1.04 7.50
C MET A 82 -14.51 -1.97 6.33
N ALA A 83 -14.03 -1.70 5.11
CA ALA A 83 -14.21 -2.62 3.99
C ALA A 83 -13.47 -3.97 4.17
N THR A 84 -12.53 -4.06 5.12
CA THR A 84 -11.84 -5.31 5.49
C THR A 84 -12.34 -5.95 6.79
N LYS A 85 -13.25 -5.29 7.51
CA LYS A 85 -13.94 -5.82 8.68
C LYS A 85 -15.36 -5.26 8.72
N GLN A 86 -16.31 -6.01 8.15
CA GLN A 86 -17.72 -5.86 8.51
C GLN A 86 -17.89 -6.28 9.98
N PRO A 87 -18.38 -5.44 10.90
CA PRO A 87 -19.22 -5.94 11.98
C PRO A 87 -20.66 -5.96 11.45
N GLU A 88 -21.22 -7.15 11.35
CA GLU A 88 -22.66 -7.36 11.26
C GLU A 88 -23.35 -6.59 12.40
N VAL A 89 -23.94 -5.44 12.09
CA VAL A 89 -24.86 -4.75 13.00
C VAL A 89 -26.26 -5.29 12.68
N VAL A 90 -26.56 -6.43 13.28
CA VAL A 90 -27.94 -6.89 13.45
C VAL A 90 -28.57 -6.05 14.54
N GLN A 91 -29.35 -5.05 14.12
CA GLN A 91 -30.39 -4.46 14.95
C GLN A 91 -31.50 -5.49 15.17
N THR A 92 -31.56 -6.07 16.36
CA THR A 92 -32.83 -6.55 16.95
C THR A 92 -32.68 -6.48 18.46
N GLY A 93 -33.51 -5.67 19.09
CA GLY A 93 -33.55 -5.54 20.55
C GLY A 93 -34.05 -6.82 21.22
N ASP A 94 -33.56 -7.07 22.43
CA ASP A 94 -34.31 -7.73 23.50
C ASP A 94 -33.60 -7.48 24.84
N ASP A 95 -34.29 -6.79 25.75
CA ASP A 95 -33.87 -6.46 27.12
C ASP A 95 -33.97 -7.68 28.06
N THR A 96 -33.35 -8.81 27.71
CA THR A 96 -33.40 -10.04 28.52
C THR A 96 -32.05 -10.53 29.03
N MET A 97 -30.96 -9.81 28.76
CA MET A 97 -29.59 -10.26 29.04
C MET A 97 -29.11 -10.09 30.50
N ASN A 98 -30.00 -9.86 31.47
CA ASN A 98 -29.63 -9.75 32.89
C ASN A 98 -30.02 -10.97 33.75
N GLN A 99 -30.06 -12.16 33.17
CA GLN A 99 -30.17 -13.42 33.91
C GLN A 99 -28.85 -14.19 33.78
N PRO A 100 -28.18 -14.58 34.89
CA PRO A 100 -26.98 -15.40 34.82
C PRO A 100 -27.35 -16.77 34.25
N PHE A 101 -26.87 -17.04 33.03
CA PHE A 101 -27.05 -18.31 32.35
C PHE A 101 -26.32 -19.42 33.13
N GLN A 102 -27.09 -20.32 33.74
CA GLN A 102 -26.55 -21.54 34.34
C GLN A 102 -26.29 -22.56 33.23
N MET A 103 -25.02 -22.87 32.96
CA MET A 103 -24.65 -23.98 32.08
C MET A 103 -25.08 -25.30 32.74
N LYS A 104 -26.13 -25.91 32.19
CA LYS A 104 -26.35 -27.34 32.32
C LYS A 104 -25.68 -27.99 31.12
N GLU A 105 -24.69 -28.85 31.37
CA GLU A 105 -24.04 -29.66 30.34
C GLU A 105 -25.04 -30.70 29.81
N ASP A 106 -25.80 -30.32 28.77
CA ASP A 106 -26.64 -31.23 28.01
C ASP A 106 -25.78 -31.90 26.91
N ASP A 107 -25.05 -32.98 27.25
CA ASP A 107 -24.22 -33.77 26.32
C ASP A 107 -24.97 -34.21 25.03
N LYS A 108 -26.31 -34.27 25.10
CA LYS A 108 -27.17 -34.61 23.96
C LYS A 108 -27.21 -33.53 22.89
N LYS A 109 -26.97 -32.25 23.21
CA LYS A 109 -26.93 -31.17 22.21
C LYS A 109 -25.64 -31.18 21.41
N LEU A 110 -24.53 -31.59 22.02
CA LEU A 110 -23.22 -31.69 21.37
C LEU A 110 -23.22 -32.77 20.27
N LYS A 111 -23.79 -33.96 20.56
CA LYS A 111 -23.96 -35.02 19.55
C LYS A 111 -24.96 -34.68 18.43
N LYS A 112 -25.91 -33.78 18.68
CA LYS A 112 -26.86 -33.31 17.66
C LYS A 112 -26.26 -32.27 16.71
N MET A 113 -25.21 -31.56 17.16
CA MET A 113 -24.37 -30.69 16.32
C MET A 113 -23.48 -31.51 15.38
N GLU A 114 -22.85 -32.59 15.86
CA GLU A 114 -22.06 -33.49 15.00
C GLU A 114 -22.88 -34.15 13.89
N THR A 115 -24.15 -34.47 14.17
CA THR A 115 -25.06 -35.12 13.20
C THR A 115 -25.71 -34.15 12.20
N LYS A 116 -25.32 -32.86 12.20
CA LYS A 116 -25.82 -31.83 11.26
C LYS A 116 -27.33 -31.57 11.28
N GLN A 117 -28.04 -32.05 12.30
CA GLN A 117 -29.50 -31.91 12.43
C GLN A 117 -29.90 -30.67 13.25
N ALA A 118 -28.95 -29.98 13.86
CA ALA A 118 -29.19 -28.76 14.62
C ALA A 118 -28.94 -27.50 13.75
N PRO A 119 -29.79 -26.46 13.83
CA PRO A 119 -29.49 -25.16 13.24
C PRO A 119 -28.18 -24.63 13.87
N GLY A 120 -27.21 -24.29 13.02
CA GLY A 120 -25.85 -23.93 13.44
C GLY A 120 -24.78 -24.99 13.17
N ALA A 121 -25.17 -26.24 12.88
CA ALA A 121 -24.22 -27.30 12.53
C ALA A 121 -23.59 -27.16 11.12
N LEU A 122 -24.09 -26.22 10.31
CA LEU A 122 -23.49 -25.81 9.03
C LEU A 122 -22.21 -24.98 9.21
N PHE A 123 -21.96 -24.44 10.40
CA PHE A 123 -20.74 -23.67 10.72
C PHE A 123 -19.58 -24.52 11.24
N LEU A 124 -19.75 -25.85 11.32
CA LEU A 124 -18.67 -26.77 11.70
C LEU A 124 -17.78 -27.01 10.47
N ASP A 125 -16.48 -26.74 10.62
CA ASP A 125 -15.46 -26.69 9.56
C ASP A 125 -15.23 -28.00 8.80
N ASP A 126 -15.83 -29.11 9.21
CA ASP A 126 -15.47 -30.47 8.80
C ASP A 126 -16.26 -30.99 7.58
N THR A 127 -16.63 -30.09 6.67
CA THR A 127 -17.32 -30.45 5.42
C THR A 127 -16.38 -30.33 4.21
N PRO A 128 -16.49 -31.20 3.19
CA PRO A 128 -15.65 -31.09 1.98
C PRO A 128 -15.88 -29.78 1.21
N LYS A 129 -17.06 -29.15 1.35
CA LYS A 129 -17.31 -27.78 0.86
C LYS A 129 -16.53 -26.73 1.66
N SER A 130 -16.41 -26.91 2.98
CA SER A 130 -15.56 -26.07 3.84
C SER A 130 -14.08 -26.15 3.42
N MET A 131 -13.54 -27.31 3.05
CA MET A 131 -12.16 -27.41 2.56
C MET A 131 -11.91 -26.62 1.27
N ASN A 132 -12.85 -26.65 0.32
CA ASN A 132 -12.74 -25.85 -0.91
C ASN A 132 -12.88 -24.35 -0.63
N GLU A 133 -13.78 -23.97 0.28
CA GLU A 133 -13.87 -22.59 0.74
C GLU A 133 -12.61 -22.14 1.48
N GLN A 134 -12.01 -22.96 2.33
CA GLN A 134 -10.75 -22.68 3.01
C GLN A 134 -9.60 -22.52 2.01
N TRP A 135 -9.52 -23.38 0.99
CA TRP A 135 -8.53 -23.25 -0.09
C TRP A 135 -8.73 -21.96 -0.88
N ALA A 136 -9.97 -21.58 -1.20
CA ALA A 136 -10.26 -20.33 -1.88
C ALA A 136 -9.99 -19.11 -0.99
N ARG A 137 -10.28 -19.18 0.32
CA ARG A 137 -9.98 -18.12 1.29
C ARG A 137 -8.48 -17.91 1.43
N LEU A 138 -7.69 -18.97 1.46
CA LEU A 138 -6.23 -18.88 1.55
C LEU A 138 -5.60 -18.37 0.26
N ASN A 139 -6.04 -18.85 -0.91
CA ASN A 139 -5.44 -18.45 -2.19
C ASN A 139 -5.93 -17.10 -2.71
N ASN A 140 -7.17 -16.70 -2.39
CA ASN A 140 -7.71 -15.39 -2.73
C ASN A 140 -7.55 -14.38 -1.58
N ASP A 141 -6.71 -14.65 -0.58
CA ASP A 141 -6.37 -13.68 0.46
C ASP A 141 -5.46 -12.58 -0.13
N PRO A 142 -5.93 -11.33 -0.25
CA PRO A 142 -5.13 -10.23 -0.78
C PRO A 142 -3.87 -9.96 0.06
N MET A 143 -3.91 -10.23 1.36
CA MET A 143 -2.75 -10.05 2.24
C MET A 143 -1.66 -11.08 1.94
N LEU A 144 -2.05 -12.33 1.67
CA LEU A 144 -1.11 -13.37 1.28
C LEU A 144 -0.45 -13.05 -0.06
N MET A 145 -1.22 -12.57 -1.03
CA MET A 145 -0.71 -12.14 -2.34
C MET A 145 0.31 -11.00 -2.20
N ILE A 146 0.01 -9.97 -1.41
CA ILE A 146 0.93 -8.86 -1.14
C ILE A 146 2.22 -9.37 -0.49
N LYS A 147 2.11 -10.28 0.49
CA LYS A 147 3.27 -10.87 1.17
C LYS A 147 4.13 -11.70 0.22
N GLN A 148 3.53 -12.47 -0.67
CA GLN A 148 4.25 -13.22 -1.70
C GLN A 148 4.99 -12.28 -2.65
N MET A 149 4.33 -11.23 -3.14
CA MET A 149 4.95 -10.21 -3.99
C MET A 149 6.12 -9.48 -3.29
N GLU A 150 5.97 -9.17 -2.00
CA GLU A 150 7.04 -8.57 -1.19
C GLU A 150 8.24 -9.52 -1.10
N MET A 151 8.00 -10.80 -0.78
CA MET A 151 9.05 -11.81 -0.73
C MET A 151 9.74 -12.02 -2.08
N GLU A 152 9.00 -12.04 -3.18
CA GLU A 152 9.54 -12.16 -4.54
C GLU A 152 10.38 -10.95 -4.92
N ARG A 153 9.92 -9.74 -4.61
CA ARG A 153 10.70 -8.51 -4.83
C ARG A 153 12.01 -8.54 -4.04
N LEU A 154 11.96 -8.94 -2.76
CA LEU A 154 13.16 -9.09 -1.93
C LEU A 154 14.11 -10.13 -2.51
N LYS A 155 13.60 -11.29 -2.94
CA LYS A 155 14.38 -12.33 -3.61
C LYS A 155 15.00 -11.80 -4.91
N HIS A 156 14.25 -11.07 -5.73
CA HIS A 156 14.73 -10.51 -6.98
C HIS A 156 15.88 -9.51 -6.77
N VAL A 157 15.75 -8.63 -5.77
CA VAL A 157 16.84 -7.72 -5.39
C VAL A 157 18.04 -8.50 -4.88
N LYS A 158 17.83 -9.48 -3.99
CA LYS A 158 18.89 -10.32 -3.42
C LYS A 158 19.64 -11.15 -4.46
N ASN A 159 18.92 -11.69 -5.45
CA ASN A 159 19.47 -12.52 -6.51
C ASN A 159 20.21 -11.70 -7.56
N ASN A 160 20.01 -10.38 -7.61
CA ASN A 160 20.77 -9.49 -8.49
C ASN A 160 22.09 -9.06 -7.81
N PRO A 161 23.25 -9.63 -8.20
CA PRO A 161 24.52 -9.35 -7.52
C PRO A 161 24.98 -7.89 -7.68
N VAL A 162 24.63 -7.23 -8.80
CA VAL A 162 25.02 -5.83 -9.06
C VAL A 162 24.27 -4.88 -8.13
N LYS A 163 22.94 -5.03 -8.03
CA LYS A 163 22.11 -4.23 -7.11
C LYS A 163 22.51 -4.49 -5.65
N MET A 164 22.77 -5.74 -5.28
CA MET A 164 23.25 -6.05 -3.93
C MET A 164 24.61 -5.45 -3.60
N ALA A 165 25.53 -5.40 -4.57
CA ALA A 165 26.83 -4.76 -4.39
C ALA A 165 26.68 -3.24 -4.19
N GLN A 166 25.80 -2.58 -4.95
CA GLN A 166 25.49 -1.15 -4.78
C GLN A 166 24.89 -0.88 -3.39
N ILE A 167 23.87 -1.64 -2.99
CA ILE A 167 23.23 -1.52 -1.67
C ILE A 167 24.26 -1.70 -0.54
N LYS A 168 25.16 -2.69 -0.65
CA LYS A 168 26.22 -2.92 0.35
C LYS A 168 27.14 -1.70 0.48
N LYS A 169 27.61 -1.14 -0.63
CA LYS A 169 28.46 0.06 -0.64
C LYS A 169 27.78 1.26 0.01
N GLU A 170 26.54 1.54 -0.37
CA GLU A 170 25.76 2.65 0.21
C GLU A 170 25.55 2.48 1.72
N VAL A 171 25.24 1.26 2.17
CA VAL A 171 25.06 0.95 3.60
C VAL A 171 26.37 1.14 4.38
N GLU A 172 27.50 0.73 3.82
CA GLU A 172 28.83 0.94 4.41
C GLU A 172 29.15 2.43 4.53
N GLU A 173 28.91 3.22 3.47
CA GLU A 173 29.09 4.67 3.50
C GLU A 173 28.22 5.35 4.55
N LEU A 174 26.94 4.97 4.65
CA LEU A 174 26.02 5.51 5.65
C LEU A 174 26.48 5.17 7.07
N ARG A 175 27.00 3.95 7.28
CA ARG A 175 27.58 3.54 8.57
C ARG A 175 28.84 4.34 8.90
N ALA A 176 29.73 4.56 7.93
CA ALA A 176 30.93 5.37 8.10
C ALA A 176 30.58 6.83 8.44
N LYS A 177 29.65 7.45 7.70
CA LYS A 177 29.13 8.80 7.96
C LYS A 177 28.51 8.91 9.36
N LYS A 178 27.74 7.90 9.80
CA LYS A 178 27.18 7.85 11.17
C LYS A 178 28.26 7.76 12.25
N LYS A 179 29.32 6.96 12.04
CA LYS A 179 30.45 6.85 12.97
C LYS A 179 31.21 8.18 13.07
N ALA A 180 31.58 8.78 11.95
CA ALA A 180 32.26 10.08 11.90
C ALA A 180 31.45 11.17 12.61
N LYS A 181 30.12 11.25 12.38
CA LYS A 181 29.24 12.19 13.07
C LYS A 181 29.21 11.98 14.59
N LYS A 182 29.28 10.72 15.05
CA LYS A 182 29.31 10.38 16.49
C LYS A 182 30.65 10.78 17.12
N GLU A 183 31.76 10.60 16.42
CA GLU A 183 33.10 10.99 16.86
C GLU A 183 33.25 12.50 16.93
N ALA A 184 32.87 13.23 15.87
CA ALA A 184 32.84 14.69 15.86
C ALA A 184 32.01 15.26 17.02
N LYS A 185 30.85 14.65 17.34
CA LYS A 185 30.03 15.05 18.49
C LYS A 185 30.72 14.80 19.84
N LYS A 186 31.54 13.75 19.95
CA LYS A 186 32.33 13.47 21.17
C LYS A 186 33.48 14.47 21.31
N GLU A 187 34.20 14.77 20.25
CA GLU A 187 35.30 15.75 20.25
C GLU A 187 34.79 17.15 20.57
N ALA A 188 33.70 17.60 19.93
CA ALA A 188 33.07 18.89 20.25
C ALA A 188 32.66 18.97 21.73
N LYS A 189 32.19 17.87 22.34
CA LYS A 189 31.88 17.82 23.78
C LYS A 189 33.14 17.91 24.65
N LYS A 190 34.26 17.28 24.25
CA LYS A 190 35.55 17.38 24.96
C LYS A 190 36.12 18.79 24.89
N ALA A 191 36.19 19.37 23.69
CA ALA A 191 36.65 20.75 23.47
C ALA A 191 35.84 21.77 24.29
N LYS A 192 34.49 21.61 24.34
CA LYS A 192 33.64 22.48 25.16
C LYS A 192 33.89 22.33 26.67
N LYS A 193 34.27 21.14 27.14
CA LYS A 193 34.65 20.92 28.54
C LYS A 193 35.99 21.55 28.87
N GLU A 194 36.98 21.40 27.98
CA GLU A 194 38.31 22.00 28.15
C GLU A 194 38.25 23.52 28.12
N ALA A 195 37.53 24.12 27.16
CA ALA A 195 37.30 25.55 27.11
C ALA A 195 36.61 26.09 28.37
N LYS A 196 35.69 25.32 28.97
CA LYS A 196 35.06 25.67 30.25
C LYS A 196 36.03 25.59 31.43
N LYS A 197 36.97 24.63 31.44
CA LYS A 197 38.01 24.52 32.48
C LYS A 197 38.99 25.67 32.38
N ALA A 198 39.52 25.96 31.19
CA ALA A 198 40.44 27.07 30.95
C ALA A 198 39.83 28.43 31.35
N LYS A 199 38.55 28.67 31.04
CA LYS A 199 37.84 29.89 31.49
C LYS A 199 37.65 29.98 33.00
N LYS A 200 37.59 28.86 33.73
CA LYS A 200 37.50 28.86 35.20
C LYS A 200 38.87 29.15 35.83
N GLU A 201 39.94 28.60 35.27
CA GLU A 201 41.31 28.86 35.74
C GLU A 201 41.72 30.31 35.48
N ALA A 202 41.38 30.89 34.34
CA ALA A 202 41.67 32.30 34.03
C ALA A 202 40.86 33.33 34.85
N LYS A 203 39.86 32.89 35.64
CA LYS A 203 39.03 33.77 36.48
C LYS A 203 39.37 33.66 37.98
N LYS A 204 40.34 32.83 38.34
CA LYS A 204 40.85 32.66 39.71
C LYS A 204 42.18 33.38 39.83
#